data_AF-A0A7S2BIK7-F1
#
_entry.id   AF-A0A7S2BIK7-F1
#
_cell.length_a   1.000
_cell.length_b   1.000
_cell.length_c   1.000
_cell.angle_alpha   90.00
_cell.angle_beta   90.00
_cell.angle_gamma   90.00
#
_symmetry.space_group_name_H-M   'P 1'
#
loop_
_entity.id
_entity.type
_entity.pdbx_description
1 polymer ?
#
loop_
_entity_poly.entity_id
_entity_poly.type
_entity_poly.pdbx_seq_one_letter_code
_entity_poly.pdbx_strand_id
1 'polypeptide(L)'
;ATIIIIDDDLPGVLSFSKESINAQEKIEDWEEEIIVERKNGCTGKITCKYKTESSSALPGRDYMHIHDTLVFENREKAAKIKLKLKARGRYDRTETFRIVLSDVTGGATFDQNTDGGDENNILTVIIEPQQMAKDRVDRLMSALATNWDKAKVGHQNWLDQFKNAVQVTGGDDDDDDDDDEPSKPSCYDWFMHIVMLPWKLLFAFVPPVDYCGGWVCFFSSLLGIGLVTAVINDMASLFGCVLTLGPEVTAITFVALGTSLPDTFASMKAAKEDRTADASIGNVTGSNSVNVFLGLGLPWAMGAIYWTSGDPGARWKSLYANDLEVP
;
A
#
# COMPACT_ATOMS: atom_id res chain seq x y z
N ALA A 1 -27.88 35.59 58.72
CA ALA A 1 -27.80 35.56 57.25
C ALA A 1 -26.74 36.56 56.82
N THR A 2 -25.75 36.13 56.03
CA THR A 2 -24.72 37.02 55.49
C THR A 2 -25.21 37.53 54.14
N ILE A 3 -25.34 38.84 53.98
CA ILE A 3 -25.69 39.47 52.71
C ILE A 3 -24.37 39.90 52.06
N ILE A 4 -24.05 39.33 50.90
CA ILE A 4 -22.90 39.72 50.10
C ILE A 4 -23.43 40.67 49.02
N ILE A 5 -22.91 41.90 49.02
CA ILE A 5 -23.16 42.87 47.95
C ILE A 5 -21.99 42.71 46.97
N ILE A 6 -22.31 42.31 45.75
CA ILE A 6 -21.34 42.19 44.65
C ILE A 6 -21.35 43.53 43.92
N ASP A 7 -20.18 44.16 43.83
CA ASP A 7 -19.98 45.39 43.06
C ASP A 7 -20.01 45.04 41.56
N ASP A 8 -21.00 45.56 40.84
CA ASP A 8 -21.19 45.36 39.40
C ASP A 8 -20.76 46.58 38.56
N ASP A 9 -20.20 47.62 39.20
CA ASP A 9 -19.74 48.85 38.55
C ASP A 9 -18.35 48.72 37.89
N LEU A 10 -17.86 47.49 37.69
CA LEU A 10 -16.59 47.23 37.04
C LEU A 10 -16.70 47.27 35.50
N PRO A 11 -15.60 47.63 34.79
CA PRO A 11 -15.54 47.56 33.33
C PRO A 11 -15.65 46.14 32.77
N GLY A 12 -15.44 45.10 33.58
CA GLY A 12 -15.60 43.70 33.18
C GLY A 12 -14.40 43.09 32.46
N VAL A 13 -14.51 41.79 32.23
CA VAL A 13 -13.48 40.90 31.69
C VAL A 13 -13.96 40.32 30.36
N LEU A 14 -13.17 40.49 29.30
CA LEU A 14 -13.48 39.96 27.97
C LEU A 14 -12.94 38.53 27.80
N SER A 15 -13.78 37.65 27.26
CA SER A 15 -13.40 36.29 26.88
C SER A 15 -14.28 35.79 25.73
N PHE A 16 -13.76 34.90 24.88
CA PHE A 16 -14.62 34.11 24.01
C PHE A 16 -15.57 33.22 24.83
N SER A 17 -16.77 32.97 24.32
CA SER A 17 -17.73 32.06 24.96
C SER A 17 -17.21 30.60 25.03
N LYS A 18 -16.30 30.24 24.12
CA LYS A 18 -15.62 28.93 24.04
C LYS A 18 -14.14 29.15 23.70
N GLU A 19 -13.26 28.25 24.13
CA GLU A 19 -11.82 28.27 23.77
C GLU A 19 -11.53 27.65 22.39
N SER A 20 -12.41 26.77 21.94
CA SER A 20 -12.35 26.19 20.59
C SER A 20 -13.74 26.01 19.99
N ILE A 21 -13.80 26.09 18.65
CA ILE A 21 -14.99 25.77 17.88
C ILE A 21 -14.65 24.77 16.78
N ASN A 22 -15.54 23.78 16.61
CA ASN A 22 -15.45 22.83 15.52
C ASN A 22 -16.44 23.25 14.43
N ALA A 23 -15.90 23.81 13.36
CA ALA A 23 -16.67 24.17 12.18
C ALA A 23 -16.66 22.99 11.20
N GLN A 24 -17.81 22.34 11.02
CA GLN A 24 -17.94 21.28 10.03
C GLN A 24 -17.92 21.85 8.62
N GLU A 25 -17.10 21.27 7.75
CA GLU A 25 -17.02 21.61 6.34
C GLU A 25 -18.39 21.50 5.66
N LYS A 26 -18.81 22.58 4.99
CA LYS A 26 -20.04 22.61 4.16
C LYS A 26 -19.69 22.57 2.68
N ILE A 27 -20.71 22.33 1.86
CA ILE A 27 -20.59 22.23 0.39
C ILE A 27 -20.31 23.60 -0.23
N GLU A 28 -20.88 24.67 0.36
CA GLU A 28 -20.74 26.04 -0.09
C GLU A 28 -20.15 26.90 1.03
N ASP A 29 -19.52 28.02 0.66
CA ASP A 29 -18.99 29.02 1.59
C ASP A 29 -20.06 29.40 2.63
N TRP A 30 -19.66 29.50 3.89
CA TRP A 30 -20.59 29.75 4.99
C TRP A 30 -20.04 30.72 6.02
N GLU A 31 -20.95 31.28 6.81
CA GLU A 31 -20.63 32.18 7.90
C GLU A 31 -20.79 31.47 9.24
N GLU A 32 -19.82 31.65 10.13
CA GLU A 32 -19.87 31.24 11.53
C GLU A 32 -19.90 32.49 12.42
N GLU A 33 -20.77 32.47 13.44
CA GLU A 33 -20.87 33.57 14.42
C GLU A 33 -20.05 33.23 15.67
N ILE A 34 -19.03 34.03 15.93
CA ILE A 34 -18.20 33.90 17.13
C ILE A 34 -18.69 34.87 18.19
N ILE A 35 -19.01 34.37 19.37
CA ILE A 35 -19.53 35.17 20.49
C ILE A 35 -18.40 35.52 21.45
N VAL A 36 -18.23 36.82 21.68
CA VAL A 36 -17.34 37.38 22.71
C VAL A 36 -18.20 37.88 23.85
N GLU A 37 -17.88 37.45 25.07
CA GLU A 37 -18.63 37.76 26.28
C GLU A 37 -17.83 38.70 27.19
N ARG A 38 -18.55 39.64 27.79
CA ARG A 38 -18.06 40.57 28.81
C ARG A 38 -18.62 40.11 30.16
N LYS A 39 -17.75 39.57 31.01
CA LYS A 39 -18.08 38.98 32.31
C LYS A 39 -17.67 39.91 33.46
N ASN A 40 -18.21 39.72 34.66
CA ASN A 40 -17.79 40.41 35.88
C ASN A 40 -17.78 41.96 35.78
N GLY A 41 -18.71 42.54 35.03
CA GLY A 41 -18.86 43.98 34.86
C GLY A 41 -19.36 44.34 33.47
N CYS A 42 -20.19 45.38 33.36
CA CYS A 42 -20.69 45.86 32.07
C CYS A 42 -20.75 47.39 31.98
N THR A 43 -20.03 48.07 32.88
CA THR A 43 -20.10 49.52 33.04
C THR A 43 -19.11 50.22 32.13
N GLY A 44 -19.59 51.23 31.40
CA GLY A 44 -18.80 52.00 30.46
C GLY A 44 -18.66 51.34 29.08
N LYS A 45 -18.25 52.17 28.10
CA LYS A 45 -17.96 51.76 26.74
C LYS A 45 -16.53 51.23 26.64
N ILE A 46 -16.38 50.02 26.10
CA ILE A 46 -15.07 49.39 25.90
C ILE A 46 -14.89 49.02 24.43
N THR A 47 -13.64 48.99 23.98
CA THR A 47 -13.29 48.52 22.63
C THR A 47 -12.20 47.47 22.72
N CYS A 48 -12.19 46.54 21.79
CA CYS A 48 -11.16 45.51 21.68
C CYS A 48 -10.89 45.22 20.20
N LYS A 49 -9.62 45.12 19.82
CA LYS A 49 -9.27 44.73 18.44
C LYS A 49 -9.26 43.22 18.33
N TYR A 50 -9.68 42.72 17.17
CA TYR A 50 -9.57 41.31 16.85
C TYR A 50 -8.90 41.11 15.49
N LYS A 51 -8.12 40.05 15.39
CA LYS A 51 -7.47 39.62 14.14
C LYS A 51 -7.48 38.10 14.02
N THR A 52 -7.36 37.62 12.79
CA THR A 52 -7.16 36.19 12.51
C THR A 52 -5.69 35.88 12.29
N GLU A 53 -5.20 34.78 12.83
CA GLU A 53 -3.84 34.29 12.63
C GLU A 53 -3.87 32.89 12.02
N SER A 54 -3.12 32.73 10.92
CA SER A 54 -3.00 31.44 10.24
C SER A 54 -2.23 30.44 11.09
N SER A 55 -2.69 29.20 11.08
CA SER A 55 -1.92 28.05 11.58
C SER A 55 -1.75 27.05 10.42
N SER A 56 -2.52 25.95 10.40
CA SER A 56 -2.55 25.04 9.24
C SER A 56 -3.53 25.48 8.15
N ALA A 57 -4.56 26.26 8.49
CA ALA A 57 -5.46 26.91 7.54
C ALA A 57 -4.88 28.26 7.06
N LEU A 58 -5.00 28.53 5.76
CA LEU A 58 -4.44 29.72 5.10
C LEU A 58 -5.52 30.80 4.82
N PRO A 59 -5.20 32.09 5.02
CA PRO A 59 -6.11 33.20 4.73
C PRO A 59 -6.37 33.33 3.23
N GLY A 60 -7.60 33.68 2.85
CA GLY A 60 -8.04 33.83 1.46
C GLY A 60 -8.33 32.50 0.76
N ARG A 61 -7.72 31.40 1.24
CA ARG A 61 -7.94 30.04 0.74
C ARG A 61 -8.95 29.29 1.59
N ASP A 62 -8.73 29.23 2.90
CA ASP A 62 -9.47 28.37 3.82
C ASP A 62 -10.51 29.15 4.65
N TYR A 63 -10.20 30.41 4.95
CA TYR A 63 -11.10 31.39 5.58
C TYR A 63 -10.81 32.79 5.04
N MET A 64 -11.74 33.73 5.20
CA MET A 64 -11.47 35.15 4.92
C MET A 64 -10.76 35.80 6.10
N HIS A 65 -9.59 36.40 5.85
CA HIS A 65 -8.86 37.12 6.88
C HIS A 65 -9.65 38.35 7.34
N ILE A 66 -9.86 38.46 8.64
CA ILE A 66 -10.57 39.57 9.28
C ILE A 66 -9.64 40.29 10.26
N HIS A 67 -9.75 41.61 10.28
CA HIS A 67 -9.16 42.49 11.27
C HIS A 67 -10.14 43.65 11.50
N ASP A 68 -10.61 43.86 12.73
CA ASP A 68 -11.49 44.98 13.04
C ASP A 68 -11.48 45.29 14.55
N THR A 69 -12.25 46.30 14.95
CA THR A 69 -12.46 46.68 16.34
C THR A 69 -13.88 46.34 16.77
N LEU A 70 -13.99 45.51 17.81
CA LEU A 70 -15.23 45.20 18.50
C LEU A 70 -15.52 46.31 19.52
N VAL A 71 -16.75 46.81 19.52
CA VAL A 71 -17.20 47.87 20.43
C VAL A 71 -18.32 47.30 21.28
N PHE A 72 -18.20 47.43 22.60
CA PHE A 72 -19.27 47.14 23.54
C PHE A 72 -19.78 48.46 24.11
N GLU A 73 -21.05 48.73 23.92
CA GLU A 73 -21.73 49.87 24.54
C GLU A 73 -21.96 49.64 26.04
N ASN A 74 -22.35 50.71 26.74
CA ASN A 74 -22.64 50.61 28.17
C ASN A 74 -23.77 49.59 28.42
N ARG A 75 -23.55 48.66 29.35
CA ARG A 75 -24.42 47.52 29.67
C ARG A 75 -24.54 46.42 28.60
N GLU A 76 -23.71 46.45 27.56
CA GLU A 76 -23.63 45.38 26.59
C GLU A 76 -22.75 44.23 27.12
N LYS A 77 -23.29 43.00 27.12
CA LYS A 77 -22.65 41.82 27.72
C LYS A 77 -22.05 40.85 26.69
N ALA A 78 -22.46 40.94 25.43
CA ALA A 78 -21.99 40.03 24.39
C ALA A 78 -22.00 40.74 23.04
N ALA A 79 -20.98 40.47 22.22
CA ALA A 79 -20.89 40.94 20.86
C ALA A 79 -20.47 39.79 19.93
N LYS A 80 -20.81 39.91 18.64
CA LYS A 80 -20.63 38.84 17.66
C LYS A 80 -19.65 39.24 16.57
N ILE A 81 -18.72 38.33 16.24
CA ILE A 81 -17.81 38.45 15.10
C ILE A 81 -18.30 37.50 14.01
N LYS A 82 -18.50 38.02 12.79
CA LYS A 82 -18.89 37.21 11.62
C LYS A 82 -17.66 36.70 10.89
N LEU A 83 -17.49 35.39 10.84
CA LEU A 83 -16.36 34.72 10.21
C LEU A 83 -16.82 34.00 8.95
N LYS A 84 -16.22 34.32 7.80
CA LYS A 84 -16.49 33.64 6.53
C LYS A 84 -15.50 32.50 6.31
N LEU A 85 -16.00 31.27 6.25
CA LEU A 85 -15.24 30.06 5.92
C LEU A 85 -15.48 29.66 4.47
N LYS A 86 -14.43 29.18 3.80
CA LYS A 86 -14.49 28.78 2.40
C LYS A 86 -14.63 27.27 2.28
N ALA A 87 -15.62 26.84 1.51
CA ALA A 87 -15.82 25.43 1.18
C ALA A 87 -14.83 25.01 0.09
N ARG A 88 -14.07 23.96 0.38
CA ARG A 88 -13.08 23.38 -0.55
C ARG A 88 -13.20 21.87 -0.69
N GLY A 89 -14.17 21.25 -0.02
CA GLY A 89 -14.40 19.81 -0.10
C GLY A 89 -13.31 19.02 0.62
N ARG A 90 -12.91 19.47 1.82
CA ARG A 90 -11.95 18.74 2.67
C ARG A 90 -12.55 17.39 3.09
N TYR A 91 -11.83 16.30 2.78
CA TYR A 91 -12.33 14.93 3.03
C TYR A 91 -11.56 14.17 4.12
N ASP A 92 -10.28 14.48 4.36
CA ASP A 92 -9.43 13.72 5.30
C ASP A 92 -8.63 14.59 6.29
N ARG A 93 -8.45 15.88 6.00
CA ARG A 93 -7.59 16.78 6.78
C ARG A 93 -8.38 17.77 7.60
N THR A 94 -8.03 17.85 8.87
CA THR A 94 -8.45 18.92 9.77
C THR A 94 -7.47 20.08 9.67
N GLU A 95 -7.98 21.28 9.42
CA GLU A 95 -7.18 22.50 9.35
C GLU A 95 -7.60 23.44 10.50
N THR A 96 -6.66 24.19 11.05
CA THR A 96 -6.89 25.07 12.20
C THR A 96 -6.32 26.46 11.96
N PHE A 97 -6.96 27.46 12.57
CA PHE A 97 -6.44 28.81 12.67
C PHE A 97 -6.95 29.45 13.96
N ARG A 98 -6.43 30.64 14.29
CA ARG A 98 -6.73 31.30 15.57
C ARG A 98 -7.36 32.67 15.35
N ILE A 99 -8.23 33.08 16.27
CA ILE A 99 -8.74 34.44 16.38
C ILE A 99 -8.19 35.02 17.68
N VAL A 100 -7.54 36.16 17.62
CA VAL A 100 -6.88 36.80 18.75
C VAL A 100 -7.58 38.12 19.05
N LEU A 101 -8.05 38.27 20.28
CA LEU A 101 -8.48 39.55 20.87
C LEU A 101 -7.28 40.24 21.52
N SER A 102 -7.14 41.54 21.28
CA SER A 102 -6.01 42.36 21.72
C SER A 102 -6.44 43.82 21.95
N ASP A 103 -5.57 44.64 22.52
CA ASP A 103 -5.75 46.10 22.69
C ASP A 103 -7.12 46.47 23.30
N VAL A 104 -7.43 45.91 24.47
CA VAL A 104 -8.65 46.28 25.20
C VAL A 104 -8.52 47.70 25.78
N THR A 105 -9.56 48.51 25.62
CA THR A 105 -9.63 49.89 26.17
C THR A 105 -10.81 50.04 27.13
N GLY A 106 -10.86 51.16 27.85
CA GLY A 106 -11.97 51.47 28.75
C GLY A 106 -11.92 50.73 30.10
N GLY A 107 -10.74 50.26 30.51
CA GLY A 107 -10.50 49.65 31.83
C GLY A 107 -10.90 48.19 31.96
N ALA A 108 -11.40 47.57 30.89
CA ALA A 108 -11.63 46.12 30.85
C ALA A 108 -10.31 45.36 30.69
N THR A 109 -10.30 44.10 31.13
CA THR A 109 -9.13 43.20 31.05
C THR A 109 -9.51 41.89 30.35
N PHE A 110 -8.53 41.08 29.96
CA PHE A 110 -8.77 39.70 29.53
C PHE A 110 -8.79 38.73 30.72
N ASP A 111 -9.39 37.56 30.52
CA ASP A 111 -9.42 36.51 31.53
C ASP A 111 -8.05 35.83 31.63
N GLN A 112 -7.37 36.02 32.77
CA GLN A 112 -6.03 35.48 33.04
C GLN A 112 -5.95 33.96 32.96
N ASN A 113 -7.09 33.25 33.07
CA ASN A 113 -7.12 31.79 33.02
C ASN A 113 -7.14 31.23 31.59
N THR A 114 -7.14 32.11 30.58
CA THR A 114 -7.18 31.71 29.18
C THR A 114 -5.78 31.71 28.55
N ASP A 115 -5.68 31.12 27.37
CA ASP A 115 -4.45 30.85 26.63
C ASP A 115 -3.60 32.08 26.25
N GLY A 116 -4.18 33.29 26.26
CA GLY A 116 -3.50 34.55 26.00
C GLY A 116 -3.12 35.38 27.23
N GLY A 117 -3.39 34.89 28.44
CA GLY A 117 -3.04 35.57 29.70
C GLY A 117 -3.81 36.88 29.93
N ASP A 118 -3.12 37.89 30.45
CA ASP A 118 -3.67 39.23 30.71
C ASP A 118 -3.65 40.15 29.48
N GLU A 119 -2.82 39.84 28.48
CA GLU A 119 -2.63 40.68 27.30
C GLU A 119 -3.60 40.35 26.15
N ASN A 120 -3.96 39.08 25.97
CA ASN A 120 -4.78 38.61 24.85
C ASN A 120 -5.76 37.51 25.27
N ASN A 121 -6.75 37.26 24.42
CA ASN A 121 -7.62 36.09 24.53
C ASN A 121 -7.73 35.43 23.15
N ILE A 122 -7.50 34.11 23.07
CA ILE A 122 -7.39 33.41 21.79
C ILE A 122 -8.50 32.36 21.66
N LEU A 123 -9.04 32.22 20.45
CA LEU A 123 -9.98 31.17 20.08
C LEU A 123 -9.34 30.33 18.98
N THR A 124 -9.33 29.02 19.14
CA THR A 124 -8.91 28.09 18.08
C THR A 124 -10.11 27.63 17.27
N VAL A 125 -10.10 27.91 15.97
CA VAL A 125 -11.10 27.41 15.02
C VAL A 125 -10.56 26.16 14.35
N ILE A 126 -11.29 25.06 14.50
CA ILE A 126 -10.96 23.75 13.94
C ILE A 126 -11.95 23.46 12.82
N ILE A 127 -11.46 23.41 11.58
CA ILE A 127 -12.28 23.05 10.42
C ILE A 127 -12.19 21.54 10.24
N GLU A 128 -13.29 20.86 10.55
CA GLU A 128 -13.38 19.40 10.45
C GLU A 128 -13.91 18.97 9.08
N PRO A 129 -13.35 17.90 8.48
CA PRO A 129 -13.83 17.39 7.20
C PRO A 129 -15.27 16.88 7.31
N GLN A 130 -16.00 16.90 6.20
CA GLN A 130 -17.38 16.44 6.18
C GLN A 130 -17.44 14.92 6.36
N GLN A 131 -17.97 14.46 7.49
CA GLN A 131 -18.01 13.03 7.85
C GLN A 131 -18.69 12.15 6.79
N MET A 132 -19.79 12.62 6.19
CA MET A 132 -20.48 11.87 5.12
C MET A 132 -19.68 11.77 3.82
N ALA A 133 -18.90 12.80 3.47
CA ALA A 133 -18.05 12.77 2.28
C ALA A 133 -16.87 11.82 2.51
N LYS A 134 -16.26 11.89 3.70
CA LYS A 134 -15.22 10.97 4.15
C LYS A 134 -15.69 9.53 4.10
N ASP A 135 -16.85 9.19 4.67
CA ASP A 135 -17.37 7.82 4.67
C ASP A 135 -17.69 7.29 3.26
N ARG A 136 -18.16 8.16 2.35
CA ARG A 136 -18.42 7.76 0.95
C ARG A 136 -17.14 7.56 0.16
N VAL A 137 -16.15 8.45 0.35
CA VAL A 137 -14.84 8.35 -0.28
C VAL A 137 -14.08 7.16 0.28
N ASP A 138 -14.12 6.91 1.59
CA ASP A 138 -13.49 5.75 2.23
C ASP A 138 -14.14 4.45 1.77
N ARG A 139 -15.46 4.41 1.58
CA ARG A 139 -16.15 3.26 0.98
C ARG A 139 -15.79 3.05 -0.49
N LEU A 140 -15.69 4.13 -1.28
CA LEU A 140 -15.28 4.07 -2.68
C LEU A 140 -13.81 3.68 -2.81
N MET A 141 -12.93 4.26 -2.01
CA MET A 141 -11.53 3.92 -1.93
C MET A 141 -11.35 2.50 -1.44
N SER A 142 -12.05 2.04 -0.41
CA SER A 142 -12.01 0.63 0.01
C SER A 142 -12.53 -0.33 -1.06
N ALA A 143 -13.55 0.07 -1.84
CA ALA A 143 -14.04 -0.70 -2.98
C ALA A 143 -13.05 -0.70 -4.16
N LEU A 144 -12.20 0.32 -4.30
CA LEU A 144 -11.15 0.44 -5.32
C LEU A 144 -9.76 -0.03 -4.83
N ALA A 145 -9.54 -0.13 -3.52
CA ALA A 145 -8.25 -0.34 -2.85
C ALA A 145 -7.99 -1.82 -2.59
N THR A 146 -8.30 -2.68 -3.54
CA THR A 146 -7.82 -4.06 -3.49
C THR A 146 -6.30 -4.16 -3.75
N ASN A 147 -5.60 -3.08 -4.15
CA ASN A 147 -4.21 -3.23 -4.65
C ASN A 147 -3.16 -2.18 -4.26
N TRP A 148 -3.44 -1.03 -3.62
CA TRP A 148 -2.38 -0.01 -3.51
C TRP A 148 -1.32 -0.34 -2.45
N ASP A 149 -1.73 -0.72 -1.24
CA ASP A 149 -0.78 -1.09 -0.19
C ASP A 149 -0.11 -2.44 -0.48
N LYS A 150 -0.86 -3.40 -1.03
CA LYS A 150 -0.32 -4.69 -1.49
C LYS A 150 0.65 -4.53 -2.65
N ALA A 151 0.38 -3.65 -3.63
CA ALA A 151 1.31 -3.41 -4.73
C ALA A 151 2.57 -2.65 -4.29
N LYS A 152 2.46 -1.77 -3.29
CA LYS A 152 3.63 -1.08 -2.72
C LYS A 152 4.54 -2.06 -1.98
N VAL A 153 3.97 -2.97 -1.18
CA VAL A 153 4.71 -4.05 -0.51
C VAL A 153 5.30 -5.02 -1.55
N GLY A 154 4.51 -5.43 -2.54
CA GLY A 154 4.97 -6.30 -3.64
C GLY A 154 6.13 -5.68 -4.44
N HIS A 155 6.15 -4.36 -4.62
CA HIS A 155 7.27 -3.68 -5.29
C HIS A 155 8.56 -3.71 -4.46
N GLN A 156 8.46 -3.54 -3.14
CA GLN A 156 9.63 -3.67 -2.25
C GLN A 156 10.15 -5.11 -2.24
N ASN A 157 9.26 -6.10 -2.12
CA ASN A 157 9.61 -7.51 -2.19
C ASN A 157 10.32 -7.86 -3.51
N TRP A 158 9.89 -7.26 -4.63
CA TRP A 158 10.54 -7.49 -5.92
C TRP A 158 11.95 -6.90 -5.98
N LEU A 159 12.14 -5.67 -5.47
CA LEU A 159 13.48 -5.06 -5.38
C LEU A 159 14.40 -5.89 -4.47
N ASP A 160 13.86 -6.46 -3.40
CA ASP A 160 14.62 -7.29 -2.48
C ASP A 160 15.02 -8.63 -3.12
N GLN A 161 14.23 -9.20 -4.04
CA GLN A 161 14.68 -10.36 -4.85
C GLN A 161 15.95 -10.06 -5.66
N PHE A 162 16.04 -8.87 -6.25
CA PHE A 162 17.25 -8.47 -6.98
C PHE A 162 18.44 -8.23 -6.04
N LYS A 163 18.22 -7.65 -4.87
CA LYS A 163 19.27 -7.48 -3.86
C LYS A 163 19.78 -8.83 -3.38
N ASN A 164 18.87 -9.75 -3.05
CA ASN A 164 19.18 -11.10 -2.60
C ASN A 164 19.85 -11.94 -3.70
N ALA A 165 19.54 -11.68 -4.98
CA ALA A 165 20.20 -12.35 -6.10
C ALA A 165 21.70 -12.00 -6.21
N VAL A 166 22.07 -10.77 -5.87
CA VAL A 166 23.45 -10.24 -5.95
C VAL A 166 24.23 -10.45 -4.65
N GLN A 167 23.55 -10.71 -3.54
CA GLN A 167 24.20 -11.00 -2.26
C GLN A 167 24.72 -12.44 -2.20
N VAL A 168 25.93 -12.58 -1.62
CA VAL A 168 26.53 -13.88 -1.30
C VAL A 168 26.13 -14.21 0.14
N THR A 169 25.15 -15.08 0.30
CA THR A 169 24.85 -15.68 1.60
C THR A 169 25.90 -16.76 1.89
N GLY A 170 26.51 -16.73 3.07
CA GLY A 170 27.36 -17.83 3.54
C GLY A 170 26.48 -19.07 3.68
N GLY A 171 26.96 -20.21 3.18
CA GLY A 171 26.20 -21.45 3.23
C GLY A 171 26.16 -22.00 4.65
N ASP A 172 24.97 -22.07 5.23
CA ASP A 172 24.49 -23.16 6.09
C ASP A 172 22.95 -23.07 6.12
N ASP A 173 22.32 -23.68 5.11
CA ASP A 173 20.85 -23.80 4.96
C ASP A 173 20.27 -24.95 5.81
N ASP A 174 20.89 -25.33 6.93
CA ASP A 174 20.48 -26.52 7.72
C ASP A 174 20.43 -26.33 9.25
N ASP A 175 20.48 -25.10 9.80
CA ASP A 175 20.23 -24.88 11.23
C ASP A 175 19.02 -23.94 11.44
N ASP A 176 17.89 -24.55 11.81
CA ASP A 176 16.69 -23.94 12.40
C ASP A 176 17.02 -23.37 13.81
N ASP A 177 17.98 -22.45 13.92
CA ASP A 177 18.22 -21.69 15.15
C ASP A 177 18.26 -20.18 14.82
N ASP A 178 17.21 -19.49 15.26
CA ASP A 178 16.90 -18.05 15.08
C ASP A 178 17.93 -17.06 15.69
N ASP A 179 19.19 -17.46 15.95
CA ASP A 179 20.13 -16.64 16.74
C ASP A 179 21.63 -16.66 16.31
N ASP A 180 22.00 -17.18 15.13
CA ASP A 180 23.41 -17.14 14.69
C ASP A 180 23.71 -16.06 13.63
N GLU A 181 24.74 -15.24 13.90
CA GLU A 181 25.27 -14.23 12.97
C GLU A 181 25.59 -14.86 11.60
N PRO A 182 25.37 -14.14 10.47
CA PRO A 182 25.65 -14.66 9.15
C PRO A 182 27.12 -15.09 9.05
N SER A 183 27.34 -16.40 8.93
CA SER A 183 28.66 -16.99 8.77
C SER A 183 29.35 -16.39 7.54
N LYS A 184 30.64 -16.06 7.67
CA LYS A 184 31.39 -15.43 6.57
C LYS A 184 31.42 -16.38 5.37
N PRO A 185 31.10 -15.92 4.15
CA PRO A 185 31.01 -16.80 2.99
C PRO A 185 32.36 -17.43 2.66
N SER A 186 32.35 -18.74 2.46
CA SER A 186 33.51 -19.53 2.06
C SER A 186 33.91 -19.22 0.60
N CYS A 187 35.15 -19.57 0.22
CA CYS A 187 35.59 -19.48 -1.18
C CYS A 187 34.70 -20.31 -2.12
N TYR A 188 34.14 -21.42 -1.61
CA TYR A 188 33.18 -22.24 -2.33
C TYR A 188 31.86 -21.51 -2.57
N ASP A 189 31.35 -20.76 -1.59
CA ASP A 189 30.11 -19.99 -1.69
C ASP A 189 30.25 -18.87 -2.72
N TRP A 190 31.40 -18.21 -2.75
CA TRP A 190 31.73 -17.22 -3.78
C TRP A 190 31.78 -17.82 -5.17
N PHE A 191 32.40 -18.98 -5.33
CA PHE A 191 32.45 -19.69 -6.61
C PHE A 191 31.05 -20.10 -7.08
N MET A 192 30.27 -20.74 -6.21
CA MET A 192 28.88 -21.15 -6.49
C MET A 192 27.99 -19.94 -6.78
N HIS A 193 28.18 -18.83 -6.07
CA HIS A 193 27.46 -17.58 -6.33
C HIS A 193 27.74 -17.06 -7.74
N ILE A 194 29.00 -17.00 -8.19
CA ILE A 194 29.35 -16.53 -9.54
C ILE A 194 28.72 -17.42 -10.62
N VAL A 195 28.76 -18.75 -10.43
CA VAL A 195 28.17 -19.72 -11.37
C VAL A 195 26.64 -19.59 -11.42
N MET A 196 25.99 -19.37 -10.27
CA MET A 196 24.53 -19.29 -10.17
C MET A 196 23.96 -17.89 -10.40
N LEU A 197 24.78 -16.84 -10.39
CA LEU A 197 24.35 -15.44 -10.52
C LEU A 197 23.51 -15.17 -11.78
N PRO A 198 23.89 -15.64 -12.99
CA PRO A 198 23.05 -15.47 -14.17
C PRO A 198 21.65 -16.08 -13.98
N TRP A 199 21.57 -17.18 -13.25
CA TRP A 199 20.34 -17.90 -12.98
C TRP A 199 19.50 -17.24 -11.90
N LYS A 200 20.12 -16.79 -10.80
CA LYS A 200 19.47 -15.98 -9.75
C LYS A 200 18.87 -14.71 -10.31
N LEU A 201 19.59 -14.01 -11.20
CA LEU A 201 19.08 -12.80 -11.87
C LEU A 201 17.92 -13.10 -12.82
N LEU A 202 17.97 -14.22 -13.54
CA LEU A 202 16.87 -14.62 -14.42
C LEU A 202 15.60 -14.91 -13.62
N PHE A 203 15.71 -15.58 -12.48
CA PHE A 203 14.57 -15.81 -11.58
C PHE A 203 14.04 -14.53 -10.92
N ALA A 204 14.90 -13.54 -10.64
CA ALA A 204 14.48 -12.25 -10.08
C ALA A 204 13.58 -11.43 -11.03
N PHE A 205 13.55 -11.74 -12.33
CA PHE A 205 12.58 -11.12 -13.25
C PHE A 205 11.15 -11.66 -13.08
N VAL A 206 10.94 -12.76 -12.35
CA VAL A 206 9.61 -13.26 -12.03
C VAL A 206 9.00 -12.37 -10.94
N PRO A 207 7.86 -11.73 -11.18
CA PRO A 207 7.25 -10.83 -10.21
C PRO A 207 6.73 -11.60 -8.99
N PRO A 208 6.69 -10.97 -7.80
CA PRO A 208 6.24 -11.62 -6.58
C PRO A 208 4.74 -11.95 -6.59
N VAL A 209 4.36 -12.92 -5.75
CA VAL A 209 2.98 -13.42 -5.61
C VAL A 209 1.99 -12.38 -5.07
N ASP A 210 2.49 -11.28 -4.52
CA ASP A 210 1.68 -10.18 -3.98
C ASP A 210 0.88 -9.44 -5.07
N TYR A 211 1.34 -9.52 -6.33
CA TYR A 211 0.67 -8.89 -7.46
C TYR A 211 -0.59 -9.68 -7.88
N CYS A 212 -1.74 -9.01 -7.84
CA CYS A 212 -3.03 -9.52 -8.31
C CYS A 212 -3.37 -10.92 -7.77
N GLY A 213 -3.04 -11.21 -6.50
CA GLY A 213 -3.32 -12.51 -5.88
C GLY A 213 -2.55 -13.68 -6.48
N GLY A 214 -1.35 -13.43 -7.01
CA GLY A 214 -0.43 -14.45 -7.50
C GLY A 214 -0.54 -14.76 -9.00
N TRP A 215 -1.58 -14.27 -9.67
CA TRP A 215 -1.80 -14.56 -11.10
C TRP A 215 -0.69 -14.05 -12.01
N VAL A 216 -0.11 -12.89 -11.70
CA VAL A 216 0.98 -12.32 -12.50
C VAL A 216 2.25 -13.18 -12.37
N CYS A 217 2.57 -13.63 -11.15
CA CYS A 217 3.67 -14.57 -10.91
C CYS A 217 3.44 -15.90 -11.63
N PHE A 218 2.21 -16.44 -11.58
CA PHE A 218 1.86 -17.70 -12.25
C PHE A 218 2.08 -17.64 -13.76
N PHE A 219 1.52 -16.65 -14.46
CA PHE A 219 1.68 -16.56 -15.91
C PHE A 219 3.10 -16.17 -16.33
N SER A 220 3.76 -15.31 -15.56
CA SER A 220 5.15 -14.91 -15.85
C SER A 220 6.12 -16.09 -15.67
N SER A 221 5.95 -16.89 -14.63
CA SER A 221 6.76 -18.10 -14.42
C SER A 221 6.46 -19.17 -15.46
N LEU A 222 5.20 -19.36 -15.85
CA LEU A 222 4.81 -20.27 -16.94
C LEU A 222 5.48 -19.88 -18.28
N LEU A 223 5.50 -18.59 -18.62
CA LEU A 223 6.20 -18.08 -19.80
C LEU A 223 7.72 -18.29 -19.70
N GLY A 224 8.30 -18.01 -18.53
CA GLY A 224 9.73 -18.21 -18.28
C GLY A 224 10.14 -19.67 -18.45
N ILE A 225 9.40 -20.61 -17.85
CA ILE A 225 9.63 -22.06 -17.99
C ILE A 225 9.51 -22.46 -19.47
N GLY A 226 8.50 -21.96 -20.18
CA GLY A 226 8.33 -22.24 -21.62
C GLY A 226 9.52 -21.79 -22.46
N LEU A 227 10.03 -20.57 -22.22
CA LEU A 227 11.18 -20.03 -22.94
C LEU A 227 12.45 -20.83 -22.64
N VAL A 228 12.73 -21.10 -21.37
CA VAL A 228 13.90 -21.87 -20.95
C VAL A 228 13.86 -23.29 -21.50
N THR A 229 12.69 -23.93 -21.47
CA THR A 229 12.48 -25.29 -22.02
C THR A 229 12.72 -25.32 -23.52
N ALA A 230 12.28 -24.29 -24.27
CA ALA A 230 12.56 -24.19 -25.70
C ALA A 230 14.06 -24.11 -25.99
N VAL A 231 14.79 -23.27 -25.24
CA VAL A 231 16.26 -23.17 -25.37
C VAL A 231 16.93 -24.50 -25.04
N ILE A 232 16.53 -25.17 -23.95
CA ILE A 232 17.09 -26.46 -23.55
C ILE A 232 16.82 -27.53 -24.63
N ASN A 233 15.62 -27.55 -25.22
CA ASN A 233 15.28 -28.49 -26.28
C ASN A 233 16.16 -28.32 -27.53
N ASP A 234 16.41 -27.08 -27.94
CA ASP A 234 17.28 -26.78 -29.08
C ASP A 234 18.74 -27.16 -28.78
N MET A 235 19.23 -26.84 -27.58
CA MET A 235 20.58 -27.21 -27.15
C MET A 235 20.75 -28.73 -27.03
N ALA A 236 19.76 -29.44 -26.49
CA ALA A 236 19.77 -30.90 -26.40
C ALA A 236 19.81 -31.53 -27.79
N SER A 237 19.02 -31.02 -28.74
CA SER A 237 19.03 -31.49 -30.12
C SER A 237 20.38 -31.31 -30.81
N LEU A 238 21.02 -30.14 -30.65
CA LEU A 238 22.37 -29.88 -31.16
C LEU A 238 23.41 -30.82 -30.53
N PHE A 239 23.32 -31.04 -29.22
CA PHE A 239 24.22 -31.94 -28.51
C PHE A 239 24.05 -33.41 -28.96
N GLY A 240 22.80 -33.87 -29.13
CA GLY A 240 22.47 -35.18 -29.68
C GLY A 240 23.07 -35.39 -31.08
N CYS A 241 23.01 -34.36 -31.94
CA CYS A 241 23.65 -34.38 -33.25
C CYS A 241 25.18 -34.55 -33.16
N VAL A 242 25.85 -33.86 -32.23
CA VAL A 242 27.31 -34.00 -32.05
C VAL A 242 27.69 -35.38 -31.55
N LEU A 243 26.88 -35.97 -30.66
CA LEU A 243 27.10 -37.32 -30.14
C LEU A 243 26.60 -38.43 -31.07
N THR A 244 26.00 -38.10 -32.22
CA THR A 244 25.37 -39.07 -33.14
C THR A 244 24.30 -39.93 -32.45
N LEU A 245 23.53 -39.32 -31.55
CA LEU A 245 22.40 -39.95 -30.86
C LEU A 245 21.09 -39.62 -31.57
N GLY A 246 20.17 -40.59 -31.59
CA GLY A 246 18.81 -40.36 -32.08
C GLY A 246 18.10 -39.26 -31.27
N PRO A 247 17.22 -38.45 -31.88
CA PRO A 247 16.42 -37.45 -31.17
C PRO A 247 15.64 -38.04 -29.99
N GLU A 248 15.14 -39.26 -30.14
CA GLU A 248 14.35 -39.96 -29.11
C GLU A 248 15.23 -40.32 -27.91
N VAL A 249 16.43 -40.86 -28.15
CA VAL A 249 17.38 -41.21 -27.10
C VAL A 249 17.84 -39.96 -26.36
N THR A 250 18.11 -38.89 -27.10
CA THR A 250 18.54 -37.60 -26.55
C THR A 250 17.46 -36.99 -25.66
N ALA A 251 16.20 -37.02 -26.10
CA ALA A 251 15.07 -36.54 -25.31
C ALA A 251 14.86 -37.36 -24.01
N ILE A 252 14.93 -38.69 -24.10
CA ILE A 252 14.71 -39.57 -22.94
C ILE A 252 15.86 -39.46 -21.92
N THR A 253 17.09 -39.25 -22.37
CA THR A 253 18.27 -39.28 -21.48
C THR A 253 18.66 -37.92 -20.93
N PHE A 254 18.60 -36.86 -21.74
CA PHE A 254 19.04 -35.53 -21.32
C PHE A 254 17.88 -34.63 -20.91
N VAL A 255 16.80 -34.59 -21.71
CA VAL A 255 15.67 -33.69 -21.44
C VAL A 255 14.84 -34.22 -20.28
N ALA A 256 14.42 -35.49 -20.32
CA ALA A 256 13.60 -36.07 -19.26
C ALA A 256 14.33 -36.09 -17.90
N LEU A 257 15.62 -36.46 -17.89
CA LEU A 257 16.43 -36.41 -16.67
C LEU A 257 16.56 -34.98 -16.12
N GLY A 258 16.77 -34.00 -17.00
CA GLY A 258 16.83 -32.59 -16.63
C GLY A 258 15.54 -32.06 -16.00
N THR A 259 14.38 -32.57 -16.42
CA THR A 259 13.08 -32.21 -15.82
C THR A 259 12.76 -32.98 -14.53
N SER A 260 13.23 -34.22 -14.39
CA SER A 260 12.94 -35.06 -13.21
C SER A 260 13.85 -34.79 -12.01
N LEU A 261 15.07 -34.28 -12.22
CA LEU A 261 15.98 -33.93 -11.12
C LEU A 261 15.40 -32.86 -10.18
N PRO A 262 14.85 -31.73 -10.67
CA PRO A 262 14.17 -30.75 -9.84
C PRO A 262 13.01 -31.34 -9.02
N ASP A 263 12.16 -32.17 -9.64
CA ASP A 263 11.04 -32.83 -8.95
C ASP A 263 11.52 -33.78 -7.86
N THR A 264 12.64 -34.46 -8.10
CA THR A 264 13.29 -35.34 -7.12
C THR A 264 13.79 -34.54 -5.93
N PHE A 265 14.46 -33.40 -6.17
CA PHE A 265 14.95 -32.55 -5.09
C PHE A 265 13.81 -31.87 -4.31
N ALA A 266 12.75 -31.43 -4.98
CA ALA A 266 11.56 -30.89 -4.32
C ALA A 266 10.88 -31.95 -3.43
N SER A 267 10.75 -33.18 -3.93
CA SER A 267 10.19 -34.30 -3.14
C SER A 267 11.09 -34.71 -1.98
N MET A 268 12.41 -34.66 -2.16
CA MET A 268 13.39 -34.91 -1.09
C MET A 268 13.30 -33.85 -0.01
N LYS A 269 13.24 -32.56 -0.39
CA LYS A 269 13.10 -31.45 0.54
C LYS A 269 11.81 -31.56 1.36
N ALA A 270 10.68 -31.78 0.68
CA ALA A 270 9.39 -32.00 1.34
C ALA A 270 9.40 -33.21 2.30
N ALA A 271 10.16 -34.27 2.00
CA ALA A 271 10.29 -35.42 2.89
C ALA A 271 11.17 -35.17 4.13
N LYS A 272 12.12 -34.24 4.04
CA LYS A 272 12.99 -33.86 5.17
C LYS A 272 12.29 -32.87 6.12
N GLU A 273 11.55 -31.91 5.55
CA GLU A 273 10.88 -30.84 6.32
C GLU A 273 9.57 -31.31 6.97
N ASP A 274 8.88 -32.29 6.38
CA ASP A 274 7.59 -32.77 6.88
C ASP A 274 7.74 -34.05 7.72
N ARG A 275 7.16 -34.04 8.93
CA ARG A 275 7.24 -35.16 9.87
C ARG A 275 6.57 -36.45 9.35
N THR A 276 5.52 -36.32 8.54
CA THR A 276 4.80 -37.48 7.97
C THR A 276 5.18 -37.74 6.51
N ALA A 277 5.97 -36.85 5.89
CA ALA A 277 6.35 -36.89 4.48
C ALA A 277 5.17 -36.96 3.48
N ASP A 278 3.95 -36.59 3.92
CA ASP A 278 2.75 -36.63 3.08
C ASP A 278 2.86 -35.68 1.89
N ALA A 279 3.52 -34.53 2.10
CA ALA A 279 3.82 -33.56 1.05
C ALA A 279 4.68 -34.15 -0.09
N SER A 280 5.62 -35.04 0.24
CA SER A 280 6.47 -35.71 -0.74
C SER A 280 5.68 -36.67 -1.61
N ILE A 281 4.79 -37.47 -1.01
CA ILE A 281 3.90 -38.40 -1.74
C ILE A 281 2.97 -37.62 -2.69
N GLY A 282 2.42 -36.50 -2.22
CA GLY A 282 1.59 -35.60 -3.02
C GLY A 282 2.36 -35.06 -4.23
N ASN A 283 3.60 -34.61 -4.03
CA ASN A 283 4.43 -34.07 -5.11
C ASN A 283 4.78 -35.13 -6.16
N VAL A 284 5.27 -36.31 -5.75
CA VAL A 284 5.63 -37.41 -6.67
C VAL A 284 4.42 -37.90 -7.46
N THR A 285 3.29 -38.09 -6.79
CA THR A 285 2.06 -38.58 -7.43
C THR A 285 1.48 -37.53 -8.37
N GLY A 286 1.49 -36.26 -7.96
CA GLY A 286 1.04 -35.12 -8.74
C GLY A 286 1.86 -34.92 -10.01
N SER A 287 3.19 -34.82 -9.89
CA SER A 287 4.08 -34.58 -11.04
C SER A 287 3.98 -35.70 -12.07
N ASN A 288 4.02 -36.97 -11.66
CA ASN A 288 3.88 -38.09 -12.59
C ASN A 288 2.51 -38.11 -13.30
N SER A 289 1.44 -37.78 -12.57
CA SER A 289 0.10 -37.68 -13.17
C SER A 289 0.03 -36.57 -14.21
N VAL A 290 0.59 -35.39 -13.91
CA VAL A 290 0.64 -34.26 -14.86
C VAL A 290 1.48 -34.62 -16.08
N ASN A 291 2.65 -35.23 -15.92
CA ASN A 291 3.52 -35.60 -17.04
C ASN A 291 2.85 -36.60 -17.99
N VAL A 292 2.17 -37.62 -17.46
CA VAL A 292 1.50 -38.63 -18.29
C VAL A 292 0.21 -38.08 -18.92
N PHE A 293 -0.67 -37.46 -18.13
CA PHE A 293 -1.98 -37.03 -18.62
C PHE A 293 -1.94 -35.71 -19.38
N LEU A 294 -1.29 -34.68 -18.82
CA LEU A 294 -1.21 -33.35 -19.42
C LEU A 294 -0.02 -33.24 -20.39
N GLY A 295 1.12 -33.85 -20.07
CA GLY A 295 2.33 -33.79 -20.91
C GLY A 295 2.24 -34.64 -22.17
N LEU A 296 1.85 -35.91 -22.05
CA LEU A 296 1.73 -36.83 -23.19
C LEU A 296 0.29 -36.95 -23.71
N GLY A 297 -0.67 -37.13 -22.79
CA GLY A 297 -2.07 -37.39 -23.14
C GLY A 297 -2.76 -36.23 -23.85
N LEU A 298 -2.57 -34.99 -23.36
CA LEU A 298 -3.24 -33.82 -23.93
C LEU A 298 -2.75 -33.47 -25.35
N PRO A 299 -1.44 -33.37 -25.66
CA PRO A 299 -0.99 -33.13 -27.03
C PRO A 299 -1.41 -34.23 -27.99
N TRP A 300 -1.37 -35.49 -27.56
CA TRP A 300 -1.85 -36.61 -28.37
C TRP A 300 -3.35 -36.48 -28.68
N ALA A 301 -4.18 -36.20 -27.68
CA ALA A 301 -5.63 -36.03 -27.86
C ALA A 301 -5.95 -34.84 -28.78
N MET A 302 -5.27 -33.71 -28.59
CA MET A 302 -5.40 -32.54 -29.46
C MET A 302 -5.01 -32.86 -30.91
N GLY A 303 -3.89 -33.57 -31.10
CA GLY A 303 -3.46 -34.04 -32.41
C GLY A 303 -4.47 -34.97 -33.06
N ALA A 304 -4.95 -35.99 -32.33
CA ALA A 304 -5.93 -36.95 -32.82
C ALA A 304 -7.23 -36.26 -33.27
N ILE A 305 -7.75 -35.32 -32.49
CA ILE A 305 -8.95 -34.54 -32.85
C ILE A 305 -8.68 -33.67 -34.09
N TYR A 306 -7.55 -32.97 -34.14
CA TYR A 306 -7.18 -32.11 -35.26
C TYR A 306 -7.09 -32.91 -36.58
N TRP A 307 -6.41 -34.06 -36.57
CA TRP A 307 -6.22 -34.89 -37.76
C TRP A 307 -7.47 -35.67 -38.16
N THR A 308 -8.40 -35.93 -37.24
CA THR A 308 -9.69 -36.57 -37.55
C THR A 308 -10.71 -35.58 -38.10
N SER A 309 -10.60 -34.29 -37.76
CA SER A 309 -11.57 -33.25 -38.16
C SER A 309 -11.22 -32.53 -39.47
N GLY A 310 -9.98 -32.64 -39.97
CA GLY A 310 -9.55 -32.14 -41.29
C GLY A 310 -9.07 -33.25 -42.22
N ASP A 311 -8.96 -32.99 -43.54
CA ASP A 311 -8.28 -33.92 -44.45
C ASP A 311 -6.77 -33.90 -44.13
N PRO A 312 -6.14 -35.03 -43.76
CA PRO A 312 -4.72 -35.07 -43.47
C PRO A 312 -3.93 -34.58 -44.69
N GLY A 313 -3.33 -33.40 -44.55
CA GLY A 313 -2.51 -32.78 -45.59
C GLY A 313 -1.31 -33.67 -45.98
N ALA A 314 -0.69 -33.36 -47.13
CA ALA A 314 0.41 -34.16 -47.69
C ALA A 314 1.56 -34.43 -46.69
N ARG A 315 1.82 -33.51 -45.75
CA ARG A 315 2.84 -33.64 -44.70
C ARG A 315 2.52 -34.71 -43.66
N TRP A 316 1.25 -34.87 -43.26
CA TRP A 316 0.84 -35.92 -42.33
C TRP A 316 0.96 -37.29 -42.99
N LYS A 317 0.46 -37.40 -44.23
CA LYS A 317 0.59 -38.60 -45.05
C LYS A 317 2.06 -38.98 -45.27
N SER A 318 2.98 -38.03 -45.47
CA SER A 318 4.41 -38.37 -45.61
C SER A 318 5.10 -38.77 -44.30
N LEU A 319 4.63 -38.30 -43.15
CA LEU A 319 5.26 -38.57 -41.85
C LEU A 319 4.77 -39.88 -41.22
N TYR A 320 3.48 -40.21 -41.41
CA TYR A 320 2.81 -41.31 -40.71
C TYR A 320 2.25 -42.39 -41.66
N ALA A 321 2.54 -42.33 -42.96
CA ALA A 321 2.08 -43.36 -43.92
C ALA A 321 2.51 -44.78 -43.54
N ASN A 322 3.70 -44.94 -42.98
CA ASN A 322 4.24 -46.25 -42.61
C ASN A 322 3.68 -46.78 -41.28
N ASP A 323 3.12 -45.90 -40.43
CA ASP A 323 2.56 -46.28 -39.12
C ASP A 323 1.11 -46.83 -39.23
N LEU A 324 0.47 -46.62 -40.39
CA LEU A 324 -0.87 -47.12 -40.71
C LEU A 324 -0.87 -48.55 -41.29
N GLU A 325 0.30 -49.11 -41.62
CA GLU A 325 0.43 -50.45 -42.23
C GLU A 325 0.72 -51.57 -41.22
N VAL A 326 0.75 -51.29 -39.91
CA VAL A 326 0.86 -52.34 -38.90
C VAL A 326 -0.56 -52.76 -38.47
N PRO A 327 -1.00 -53.99 -38.82
CA PRO A 327 -2.35 -54.48 -38.53
C PRO A 327 -2.63 -54.72 -37.04
#